data_AF-A0A137PGD1-F1
#
_entry.id   AF-A0A137PGD1-F1
#
_cell.length_a   1.000
_cell.length_b   1.000
_cell.length_c   1.000
_cell.angle_alpha   90.00
_cell.angle_beta   90.00
_cell.angle_gamma   90.00
#
_symmetry.space_group_name_H-M   'P 1'
#
loop_
_entity.id
_entity.type
_entity.pdbx_description
1 polymer ?
#
loop_
_entity_poly.entity_id
_entity_poly.type
_entity_poly.pdbx_seq_one_letter_code
_entity_poly.pdbx_strand_id
1 'polypeptide(L)' 'MDALETEFSIMNDLFQKISTTCRQKCIQPQYHEPDVTKGEAVCIDRCVAKYFAVSQNVAKMMREKQMNL' A
#
# COMPACT_ATOMS: atom_id res chain seq x y z
N MET A 1 -12.04 -19.91 11.65
CA MET A 1 -12.10 -18.67 10.86
C MET A 1 -12.95 -18.95 9.65
N ASP A 2 -14.06 -18.26 9.56
CA ASP A 2 -14.98 -18.36 8.42
C ASP A 2 -14.38 -17.61 7.23
N ALA A 3 -14.66 -18.03 6.00
CA ALA A 3 -14.04 -17.46 4.80
C ALA A 3 -14.19 -15.92 4.70
N LEU A 4 -15.32 -15.39 5.16
CA LEU A 4 -15.60 -13.96 5.23
C LEU A 4 -14.70 -13.22 6.22
N GLU A 5 -14.44 -13.82 7.39
CA GLU A 5 -13.55 -13.26 8.40
C GLU A 5 -12.10 -13.20 7.89
N THR A 6 -11.68 -14.24 7.18
CA THR A 6 -10.36 -14.27 6.53
C THR A 6 -10.23 -13.19 5.45
N GLU A 7 -11.23 -13.04 4.58
CA GLU A 7 -11.22 -12.01 3.53
C GLU A 7 -11.14 -10.60 4.14
N PHE A 8 -11.95 -10.33 5.16
CA PHE A 8 -11.92 -9.05 5.87
C PHE A 8 -10.56 -8.77 6.50
N SER A 9 -9.96 -9.76 7.17
CA SER A 9 -8.63 -9.63 7.77
C SER A 9 -7.57 -9.26 6.73
N ILE A 10 -7.61 -9.90 5.55
CA ILE A 10 -6.67 -9.63 4.46
C ILE A 10 -6.84 -8.20 3.94
N MET A 11 -8.08 -7.76 3.72
CA MET A 11 -8.35 -6.40 3.24
C MET A 11 -7.91 -5.34 4.26
N ASN A 12 -8.13 -5.58 5.55
CA ASN A 12 -7.70 -4.69 6.60
C ASN A 12 -6.17 -4.58 6.65
N ASP A 13 -5.45 -5.70 6.60
CA ASP A 13 -3.99 -5.70 6.59
C ASP A 13 -3.41 -4.96 5.39
N LEU A 14 -4.02 -5.14 4.21
CA LEU A 14 -3.65 -4.41 3.01
C LEU A 14 -3.85 -2.90 3.20
N PHE A 15 -5.01 -2.48 3.70
CA PHE A 15 -5.32 -1.07 3.95
C PHE A 15 -4.33 -0.43 4.92
N GLN A 16 -4.02 -1.09 6.04
CA GLN A 16 -3.07 -0.58 7.04
C GLN A 16 -1.67 -0.39 6.46
N LYS A 17 -1.20 -1.35 5.65
CA LYS A 17 0.11 -1.28 4.99
C LYS A 17 0.18 -0.16 3.95
N ILE A 18 -0.84 -0.03 3.10
CA ILE A 18 -0.92 1.05 2.11
C ILE A 18 -0.98 2.41 2.79
N SER A 19 -1.87 2.57 3.76
CA SER A 19 -2.08 3.83 4.51
C SER A 19 -0.77 4.29 5.16
N THR A 20 -0.10 3.41 5.90
CA THR A 20 1.16 3.73 6.56
C THR A 20 2.27 4.06 5.56
N THR A 21 2.41 3.27 4.50
CA THR A 21 3.46 3.45 3.48
C THR A 21 3.27 4.77 2.73
N CYS A 22 2.05 5.06 2.28
CA CYS A 22 1.77 6.25 1.51
C CYS A 22 1.76 7.52 2.37
N ARG A 23 1.32 7.44 3.64
CA ARG A 23 1.49 8.54 4.59
C ARG A 23 2.96 8.89 4.76
N GLN A 24 3.83 7.90 5.01
CA GLN A 24 5.27 8.15 5.16
C GLN A 24 5.95 8.71 3.91
N LYS A 25 5.45 8.38 2.72
CA LYS A 25 6.03 8.84 1.44
C LYS A 25 5.55 10.21 0.99
N CYS A 26 4.29 10.54 1.29
CA CYS A 26 3.62 11.69 0.70
C CYS A 26 3.34 12.82 1.70
N ILE A 27 3.22 12.53 2.99
CA ILE A 27 2.92 13.53 4.01
C ILE A 27 4.19 13.86 4.79
N GLN A 28 4.56 15.14 4.81
CA GLN A 28 5.73 15.58 5.57
C GLN A 28 5.45 15.53 7.08
N PRO A 29 6.45 15.23 7.93
CA PRO A 29 6.28 15.29 9.39
C PRO A 29 5.95 16.69 9.91
N GLN A 30 6.31 17.73 9.15
CA GLN A 30 6.08 19.13 9.49
C GLN A 30 4.83 19.62 8.77
N TYR A 31 3.72 19.66 9.51
CA TYR A 31 2.43 20.15 9.01
C TYR A 31 2.40 21.67 9.03
N HIS A 32 2.21 22.26 7.85
CA HIS A 32 2.07 23.71 7.69
C HIS A 32 0.59 24.13 7.68
N GLU A 33 -0.30 23.21 7.29
CA GLU A 33 -1.75 23.39 7.24
C GLU A 33 -2.45 22.06 7.57
N PRO A 34 -3.72 22.07 8.03
CA PRO A 34 -4.42 20.86 8.46
C PRO A 34 -4.96 20.03 7.29
N ASP A 35 -5.13 20.64 6.12
CA ASP A 35 -5.71 20.00 4.95
C ASP A 35 -4.64 19.31 4.11
N VAL A 36 -5.03 18.21 3.46
CA VAL A 36 -4.19 17.54 2.46
C VAL A 36 -4.08 18.46 1.24
N THR A 37 -2.87 18.91 0.96
CA THR A 37 -2.62 19.76 -0.20
C THR A 37 -2.87 19.02 -1.50
N LYS A 38 -3.12 19.76 -2.59
CA LYS A 38 -3.23 19.15 -3.93
C LYS A 38 -2.01 18.29 -4.30
N GLY A 39 -0.82 18.70 -3.87
CA GLY A 39 0.43 17.95 -4.10
C GLY A 39 0.45 16.63 -3.36
N GLU A 40 0.06 16.63 -2.08
CA GLU A 40 -0.03 15.42 -1.25
C GLU A 40 -1.12 14.47 -1.77
N ALA A 41 -2.29 14.97 -2.16
CA ALA A 41 -3.36 14.17 -2.74
C ALA A 41 -2.90 13.43 -4.00
N VAL A 42 -2.30 14.15 -4.97
CA VAL A 42 -1.76 13.55 -6.19
C VAL A 42 -0.61 12.59 -5.90
N CYS A 43 0.20 12.86 -4.87
CA CYS A 43 1.24 11.93 -4.42
C CYS A 43 0.62 10.63 -3.90
N ILE A 44 -0.42 10.70 -3.06
CA ILE A 44 -1.10 9.53 -2.50
C ILE A 44 -1.66 8.66 -3.62
N ASP A 45 -2.35 9.23 -4.61
CA ASP A 45 -2.88 8.48 -5.77
C ASP A 45 -1.76 7.71 -6.49
N ARG A 46 -0.65 8.39 -6.79
CA ARG A 46 0.53 7.78 -7.43
C ARG A 46 1.18 6.73 -6.54
N CYS A 47 1.20 6.95 -5.22
CA CYS A 47 1.77 6.03 -4.26
C CYS A 47 1.00 4.73 -4.22
N VAL A 48 -0.33 4.78 -4.13
CA VAL A 48 -1.20 3.60 -4.13
C VAL A 48 -1.03 2.81 -5.43
N ALA A 49 -1.05 3.48 -6.58
CA ALA A 49 -0.82 2.83 -7.87
C ALA A 49 0.54 2.12 -7.95
N LYS A 50 1.61 2.77 -7.47
CA LYS A 50 2.95 2.18 -7.40
C LYS A 50 3.02 1.02 -6.40
N TYR A 51 2.34 1.12 -5.26
CA TYR A 51 2.31 0.06 -4.25
C TYR A 51 1.76 -1.24 -4.83
N PHE A 52 0.65 -1.18 -5.56
CA PHE A 52 0.08 -2.35 -6.22
C PHE A 52 0.98 -2.91 -7.31
N ALA A 53 1.55 -2.05 -8.17
CA ALA A 53 2.47 -2.49 -9.23
C ALA A 53 3.70 -3.23 -8.66
N VAL A 54 4.32 -2.67 -7.61
CA VAL A 54 5.47 -3.29 -6.94
C VAL A 54 5.06 -4.59 -6.24
N SER A 55 3.94 -4.58 -5.50
CA SER A 55 3.44 -5.77 -4.80
C SER A 55 3.19 -6.94 -5.76
N GLN A 56 2.60 -6.69 -6.94
CA GLN A 56 2.40 -7.71 -7.97
C GLN A 56 3.73 -8.25 -8.53
N ASN A 57 4.68 -7.37 -8.81
CA ASN A 57 6.01 -7.77 -9.30
C ASN A 57 6.76 -8.64 -8.27
N VAL A 58 6.73 -8.25 -7.00
CA VAL A 58 7.33 -9.04 -5.92
C VAL A 58 6.66 -10.42 -5.81
N ALA A 59 5.33 -10.48 -5.85
CA ALA A 59 4.61 -11.74 -5.83
C ALA A 59 4.95 -12.65 -7.04
N LYS A 60 5.13 -12.07 -8.23
CA LYS A 60 5.61 -12.80 -9.41
C LYS A 60 7.01 -13.37 -9.19
N MET A 61 7.96 -12.55 -8.74
CA MET A 61 9.33 -12.97 -8.47
C MET A 61 9.41 -14.05 -7.38
N MET A 62 8.58 -13.98 -6.34
CA MET A 62 8.51 -15.01 -5.30
C MET A 62 8.04 -16.35 -5.85
N ARG A 63 7.01 -16.36 -6.69
CA ARG A 63 6.52 -17.58 -7.36
C ARG A 63 7.57 -18.19 -8.29
N GLU A 64 8.24 -17.36 -9.08
CA GLU A 64 9.32 -17.82 -9.97
C GLU A 64 10.47 -18.45 -9.18
N LYS A 65 10.87 -17.84 -8.06
CA LYS A 65 11.91 -18.42 -7.19
C LYS A 65 11.47 -19.72 -6.52
N GLN A 66 10.20 -19.85 -6.13
CA GLN A 66 9.67 -21.07 -5.52
C GLN A 66 9.65 -22.26 -6.49
N MET A 67 9.51 -22.02 -7.79
CA MET A 67 9.57 -23.08 -8.83
C MET A 67 10.98 -23.48 -9.24
N ASN A 68 12.00 -22.71 -8.83
CA ASN A 68 13.42 -22.96 -9.14
C ASN A 68 14.19 -23.57 -7.96
N LEU A 69 13.47 -23.97 -6.90
CA LEU A 69 13.92 -24.85 -5.82
C LEU A 69 13.35 -26.25 -6.06
#